data_AF-A0A5C4RTW4-F1
#
_entry.id   AF-A0A5C4RTW4-F1
#
_cell.length_a   1.000
_cell.length_b   1.000
_cell.length_c   1.000
_cell.angle_alpha   90.00
_cell.angle_beta   90.00
_cell.angle_gamma   90.00
#
_symmetry.space_group_name_H-M   'P 1'
#
loop_
_entity.id
_entity.type
_entity.pdbx_description
1 polymer ?
#
loop_
_entity_poly.entity_id
_entity_poly.type
_entity_poly.pdbx_seq_one_letter_code
_entity_poly.pdbx_strand_id
1 'polypeptide(L)'
;MSTVLWANLLIDGEVSSDESDKAALHRHADKLDGIFQRAAGVSLLSFCDSTDLEYNLGDDEELPEGMTSTNQVMALSGKWIAATEAVRAITAALAEIEARKIRFGLLRNDHDAVVAELKESLAYAGSTQAPDARFNFSIVM
;
A
#
# COMPACT_ATOMS: atom_id res chain seq x y z
N MET A 1 9.82 -14.09 -9.84
CA MET A 1 8.93 -12.94 -9.57
C MET A 1 8.91 -12.71 -8.07
N SER A 2 8.98 -11.47 -7.63
CA SER A 2 9.05 -11.11 -6.21
C SER A 2 7.83 -10.29 -5.86
N THR A 3 7.14 -10.65 -4.79
CA THR A 3 5.96 -9.91 -4.34
C THR A 3 6.35 -8.53 -3.82
N VAL A 4 5.62 -7.50 -4.27
CA VAL A 4 5.80 -6.09 -3.94
C VAL A 4 4.46 -5.46 -3.56
N LEU A 5 4.52 -4.23 -3.01
CA LEU A 5 3.32 -3.39 -2.86
C LEU A 5 3.34 -2.28 -3.91
N TRP A 6 2.18 -1.97 -4.51
CA TRP A 6 1.95 -0.75 -5.28
C TRP A 6 0.95 0.13 -4.56
N ALA A 7 1.16 1.44 -4.55
CA ALA A 7 0.20 2.35 -3.94
C ALA A 7 -0.88 2.72 -4.96
N ASN A 8 -2.14 2.62 -4.57
CA ASN A 8 -3.25 2.98 -5.43
C ASN A 8 -4.13 4.05 -4.82
N LEU A 9 -4.70 4.88 -5.69
CA LEU A 9 -5.77 5.81 -5.38
C LEU A 9 -7.04 5.37 -6.10
N LEU A 10 -8.17 5.45 -5.40
CA LEU A 10 -9.49 5.33 -6.00
C LEU A 10 -10.19 6.70 -5.92
N ILE A 11 -10.47 7.26 -7.09
CA ILE A 11 -11.11 8.58 -7.25
C ILE A 11 -12.24 8.42 -8.26
N ASP A 12 -13.46 8.81 -7.90
CA ASP A 12 -14.64 8.74 -8.77
C ASP A 12 -14.88 7.35 -9.42
N GLY A 13 -14.49 6.28 -8.73
CA GLY A 13 -14.64 4.89 -9.21
C GLY A 13 -13.48 4.38 -10.08
N GLU A 14 -12.48 5.23 -10.35
CA GLU A 14 -11.31 4.86 -11.14
C GLU A 14 -10.09 4.63 -10.24
N VAL A 15 -9.42 3.49 -10.45
CA VAL A 15 -8.18 3.14 -9.76
C VAL A 15 -6.99 3.65 -10.57
N SER A 16 -6.12 4.40 -9.92
CA SER A 16 -4.80 4.79 -10.40
C SER A 16 -3.75 4.14 -9.51
N SER A 17 -2.67 3.64 -10.11
CA SER A 17 -1.49 3.11 -9.41
C SER A 17 -0.32 4.06 -9.59
N ASP A 18 0.60 4.09 -8.63
CA ASP A 18 1.90 4.72 -8.82
C ASP A 18 2.91 3.83 -9.57
N GLU A 19 2.55 2.57 -9.86
CA GLU A 19 3.32 1.58 -10.63
C GLU A 19 4.78 1.41 -10.12
N SER A 20 5.00 1.74 -8.85
CA SER A 20 6.32 1.76 -8.23
C SER A 20 6.46 0.65 -7.20
N ASP A 21 7.45 -0.22 -7.40
CA ASP A 21 7.71 -1.39 -6.58
C ASP A 21 8.16 -1.03 -5.15
N LYS A 22 7.30 -1.26 -4.17
CA LYS A 22 7.63 -1.08 -2.74
C LYS A 22 8.03 -2.41 -2.10
N ALA A 23 9.15 -2.95 -2.60
CA ALA A 23 9.64 -4.26 -2.19
C ALA A 23 10.10 -4.29 -0.72
N ALA A 24 10.66 -3.20 -0.19
CA ALA A 24 11.05 -3.13 1.22
C ALA A 24 9.83 -3.06 2.14
N LEU A 25 8.76 -2.34 1.75
CA LEU A 25 7.51 -2.31 2.52
C LEU A 25 6.88 -3.70 2.59
N HIS A 26 6.78 -4.40 1.46
CA HIS A 26 6.27 -5.78 1.45
C HIS A 26 7.12 -6.70 2.35
N ARG A 27 8.45 -6.67 2.18
CA ARG A 27 9.38 -7.52 2.95
C ARG A 27 9.27 -7.33 4.46
N HIS A 28 8.97 -6.12 4.91
CA HIS A 28 8.91 -5.75 6.32
C HIS A 28 7.48 -5.46 6.80
N ALA A 29 6.45 -5.94 6.09
CA ALA A 29 5.05 -5.61 6.33
C ALA A 29 4.61 -5.88 7.78
N ASP A 30 4.94 -7.02 8.36
CA ASP A 30 4.57 -7.35 9.76
C ASP A 30 5.17 -6.37 10.78
N LYS A 31 6.44 -5.99 10.56
CA LYS A 31 7.11 -5.03 11.43
C LYS A 31 6.54 -3.63 11.25
N LEU A 32 6.24 -3.25 10.01
CA LEU A 32 5.60 -1.98 9.69
C LEU A 32 4.20 -1.92 10.26
N ASP A 33 3.41 -2.99 10.18
CA ASP A 33 2.08 -3.06 10.78
C ASP A 33 2.13 -2.75 12.28
N GLY A 34 3.05 -3.36 13.02
CA GLY A 34 3.26 -3.03 14.42
C GLY A 34 3.69 -1.57 14.66
N ILE A 35 4.39 -0.93 13.74
CA ILE A 35 4.72 0.51 13.81
C ILE A 35 3.49 1.36 13.54
N PHE A 36 2.72 1.07 12.49
CA PHE A 36 1.48 1.78 12.15
C PHE A 36 0.47 1.70 13.31
N GLN A 37 0.32 0.53 13.93
CA GLN A 37 -0.57 0.35 15.07
C GLN A 37 -0.17 1.22 16.26
N ARG A 38 1.14 1.33 16.56
CA ARG A 38 1.63 2.15 17.68
C ARG A 38 1.63 3.64 17.38
N ALA A 39 2.01 4.04 16.17
CA ALA A 39 2.20 5.43 15.79
C ALA A 39 0.88 6.12 15.39
N ALA A 40 -0.02 5.38 14.75
CA ALA A 40 -1.24 5.91 14.15
C ALA A 40 -2.53 5.24 14.64
N GLY A 41 -2.44 4.15 15.41
CA GLY A 41 -3.62 3.42 15.88
C GLY A 41 -4.34 2.61 14.81
N VAL A 42 -3.70 2.37 13.64
CA VAL A 42 -4.28 1.64 12.51
C VAL A 42 -3.33 0.53 12.05
N SER A 43 -3.88 -0.54 11.46
CA SER A 43 -3.09 -1.61 10.86
C SER A 43 -2.67 -1.21 9.44
N LEU A 44 -1.42 -1.46 9.06
CA LEU A 44 -0.97 -1.38 7.66
C LEU A 44 -1.72 -2.44 6.82
N LEU A 45 -1.83 -3.64 7.36
CA LEU A 45 -2.43 -4.78 6.67
C LEU A 45 -3.93 -4.59 6.40
N SER A 46 -4.62 -3.71 7.13
CA SER A 46 -6.04 -3.43 6.87
C SER A 46 -6.30 -2.65 5.58
N PHE A 47 -5.27 -2.06 4.97
CA PHE A 47 -5.37 -1.44 3.65
C PHE A 47 -4.37 -2.03 2.63
N CYS A 48 -3.83 -3.21 2.93
CA CYS A 48 -3.21 -4.08 1.93
C CYS A 48 -4.29 -4.93 1.24
N ASP A 49 -4.42 -4.77 -0.06
CA ASP A 49 -5.38 -5.45 -0.91
C ASP A 49 -4.73 -6.58 -1.70
N SER A 50 -5.41 -7.73 -1.79
CA SER A 50 -4.91 -8.93 -2.45
C SER A 50 -5.51 -9.17 -3.83
N THR A 51 -6.35 -8.28 -4.37
CA THR A 51 -7.04 -8.49 -5.65
C THR A 51 -6.06 -8.84 -6.76
N ASP A 52 -5.00 -8.04 -6.96
CA ASP A 52 -4.01 -8.32 -8.01
C ASP A 52 -3.30 -9.67 -7.77
N LEU A 53 -2.95 -9.99 -6.52
CA LEU A 53 -2.31 -11.27 -6.19
C LEU A 53 -3.21 -12.47 -6.47
N GLU A 54 -4.51 -12.36 -6.18
CA GLU A 54 -5.51 -13.41 -6.41
C GLU A 54 -5.59 -13.78 -7.89
N TYR A 55 -5.74 -12.77 -8.77
CA TYR A 55 -5.77 -13.00 -10.23
C TYR A 55 -4.40 -13.33 -10.83
N ASN A 56 -3.28 -12.92 -10.23
CA ASN A 56 -1.94 -13.29 -10.69
C ASN A 56 -1.56 -14.74 -10.35
N LEU A 57 -2.12 -15.30 -9.27
CA LEU A 57 -1.88 -16.68 -8.83
C LEU A 57 -2.95 -17.66 -9.31
N GLY A 58 -4.14 -17.18 -9.64
CA GLY A 58 -5.20 -17.98 -10.22
C GLY A 58 -4.89 -18.29 -11.67
N ASP A 59 -4.33 -19.48 -11.93
CA ASP A 59 -3.97 -19.96 -13.28
C ASP A 59 -5.15 -19.91 -14.30
N ASP A 60 -6.40 -19.75 -13.84
CA ASP A 60 -7.63 -19.73 -14.66
C ASP A 60 -8.73 -18.76 -14.13
N GLU A 61 -8.41 -17.74 -13.31
CA GLU A 61 -9.43 -16.77 -12.88
C GLU A 61 -9.75 -15.77 -13.99
N GLU A 62 -10.77 -16.10 -14.79
CA GLU A 62 -11.39 -15.13 -15.70
C GLU A 62 -11.91 -13.93 -14.89
N LEU A 63 -11.63 -12.73 -15.38
CA LEU A 63 -12.20 -11.52 -14.81
C LEU A 63 -13.74 -11.62 -14.82
N PRO A 64 -14.43 -11.07 -13.81
CA PRO A 64 -15.89 -11.04 -13.79
C PRO A 64 -16.47 -10.44 -15.08
N GLU A 65 -17.67 -10.89 -15.46
CA GLU A 65 -18.33 -10.45 -16.69
C GLU A 65 -18.40 -8.91 -16.78
N GLY A 66 -17.96 -8.37 -17.92
CA GLY A 66 -17.94 -6.93 -18.18
C GLY A 66 -16.71 -6.20 -17.65
N MET A 67 -15.78 -6.89 -16.97
CA MET A 67 -14.51 -6.31 -16.52
C MET A 67 -13.36 -6.63 -17.48
N THR A 68 -12.47 -5.66 -17.64
CA THR A 68 -11.29 -5.72 -18.53
C THR A 68 -9.98 -5.62 -17.79
N SER A 69 -9.99 -5.35 -16.47
CA SER A 69 -8.79 -5.32 -15.63
C SER A 69 -9.08 -5.62 -14.16
N THR A 70 -8.05 -6.10 -13.44
CA THR A 70 -8.10 -6.28 -11.97
C THR A 70 -8.35 -4.96 -11.24
N ASN A 71 -7.92 -3.82 -11.80
CA ASN A 71 -8.25 -2.49 -11.28
C ASN A 71 -9.76 -2.25 -11.18
N GLN A 72 -10.57 -2.74 -12.13
CA GLN A 72 -12.03 -2.60 -12.05
C GLN A 72 -12.64 -3.48 -10.97
N VAL A 73 -12.08 -4.68 -10.76
CA VAL A 73 -12.45 -5.56 -9.63
C VAL A 73 -12.10 -4.85 -8.31
N MET A 74 -10.87 -4.36 -8.19
CA MET A 74 -10.36 -3.67 -7.01
C MET A 74 -11.16 -2.41 -6.68
N ALA A 75 -11.59 -1.64 -7.69
CA ALA A 75 -12.44 -0.47 -7.52
C ALA A 75 -13.75 -0.80 -6.80
N LEU A 76 -14.32 -1.98 -7.07
CA LEU A 76 -15.62 -2.42 -6.57
C LEU A 76 -15.54 -3.14 -5.22
N SER A 77 -14.57 -4.04 -5.05
CA SER A 77 -14.49 -4.94 -3.90
C SER A 77 -13.17 -4.90 -3.13
N GLY A 78 -12.21 -4.07 -3.57
CA GLY A 78 -10.93 -3.94 -2.91
C GLY A 78 -11.04 -3.34 -1.50
N LYS A 79 -9.98 -3.54 -0.73
CA LYS A 79 -9.79 -2.87 0.56
C LYS A 79 -9.31 -1.45 0.33
N TRP A 80 -10.01 -0.52 0.95
CA TRP A 80 -9.77 0.91 0.80
C TRP A 80 -9.90 1.61 2.15
N ILE A 81 -9.02 2.59 2.39
CA ILE A 81 -9.17 3.58 3.46
C ILE A 81 -9.27 4.98 2.86
N ALA A 82 -9.71 5.96 3.64
CA ALA A 82 -9.66 7.35 3.19
C ALA A 82 -8.21 7.77 2.90
N ALA A 83 -7.95 8.46 1.79
CA ALA A 83 -6.60 8.91 1.45
C ALA A 83 -6.02 9.83 2.53
N THR A 84 -6.86 10.67 3.14
CA THR A 84 -6.48 11.53 4.28
C THR A 84 -6.03 10.72 5.50
N GLU A 85 -6.66 9.57 5.75
CA GLU A 85 -6.26 8.65 6.81
C GLU A 85 -4.94 7.94 6.47
N ALA A 86 -4.75 7.52 5.22
CA ALA A 86 -3.49 6.96 4.75
C ALA A 86 -2.33 7.95 4.93
N VAL A 87 -2.50 9.19 4.49
CA VAL A 87 -1.52 10.28 4.66
C VAL A 87 -1.16 10.46 6.14
N ARG A 88 -2.16 10.52 7.03
CA ARG A 88 -1.95 10.64 8.48
C ARG A 88 -1.15 9.44 9.03
N ALA A 89 -1.54 8.23 8.66
CA ALA A 89 -0.94 7.00 9.16
C ALA A 89 0.51 6.83 8.70
N ILE A 90 0.77 7.02 7.40
CA ILE A 90 2.12 6.95 6.82
C ILE A 90 3.02 8.04 7.41
N THR A 91 2.50 9.27 7.60
CA THR A 91 3.25 10.36 8.24
C THR A 91 3.68 10.02 9.67
N ALA A 92 2.77 9.47 10.48
CA ALA A 92 3.09 9.10 11.86
C ALA A 92 4.11 7.95 11.92
N ALA A 93 3.96 6.94 11.06
CA ALA A 93 4.90 5.82 10.97
C ALA A 93 6.30 6.29 10.53
N LEU A 94 6.39 7.15 9.51
CA LEU A 94 7.64 7.78 9.07
C LEU A 94 8.32 8.53 10.22
N ALA A 95 7.58 9.38 10.93
CA ALA A 95 8.10 10.14 12.06
C ALA A 95 8.67 9.23 13.16
N GLU A 96 7.98 8.13 13.52
CA GLU A 96 8.49 7.17 14.49
C GLU A 96 9.77 6.47 13.99
N ILE A 97 9.77 6.01 12.72
CA ILE A 97 10.91 5.31 12.11
C ILE A 97 12.15 6.19 12.11
N GLU A 98 12.04 7.43 11.62
CA GLU A 98 13.16 8.36 11.50
C GLU A 98 13.66 8.80 12.88
N ALA A 99 12.76 9.15 13.81
CA ALA A 99 13.14 9.61 15.14
C ALA A 99 13.86 8.53 15.95
N ARG A 100 13.42 7.27 15.83
CA ARG A 100 14.01 6.12 16.54
C ARG A 100 15.11 5.41 15.75
N LYS A 101 15.37 5.82 14.51
CA LYS A 101 16.30 5.16 13.58
C LYS A 101 16.05 3.65 13.50
N ILE A 102 14.78 3.26 13.30
CA ILE A 102 14.35 1.85 13.39
C ILE A 102 15.09 1.01 12.34
N ARG A 103 15.87 0.02 12.78
CA ARG A 103 16.53 -0.92 11.88
C ARG A 103 15.53 -1.88 11.23
N PHE A 104 15.62 -2.14 9.93
CA PHE A 104 14.82 -3.14 9.23
C PHE A 104 15.71 -4.27 8.70
N GLY A 105 15.52 -5.50 9.18
CA GLY A 105 16.36 -6.64 8.84
C GLY A 105 17.49 -6.95 9.84
N LEU A 106 17.89 -8.22 9.90
CA LEU A 106 18.90 -8.72 10.83
C LEU A 106 20.31 -8.53 10.27
N LEU A 107 20.58 -9.03 9.06
CA LEU A 107 21.89 -8.96 8.40
C LEU A 107 22.13 -7.63 7.69
N ARG A 108 21.19 -7.22 6.83
CA ARG A 108 21.15 -5.91 6.18
C ARG A 108 20.17 -5.00 6.90
N ASN A 109 20.48 -3.70 6.93
CA ASN A 109 19.53 -2.68 7.36
C ASN A 109 18.87 -2.05 6.13
N ASP A 110 17.58 -2.31 5.94
CA ASP A 110 16.76 -1.75 4.85
C ASP A 110 16.09 -0.42 5.24
N HIS A 111 16.48 0.21 6.36
CA HIS A 111 15.89 1.47 6.85
C HIS A 111 15.72 2.52 5.77
N ASP A 112 16.76 2.81 4.99
CA ASP A 112 16.70 3.88 3.99
C ASP A 112 15.75 3.55 2.84
N ALA A 113 15.64 2.27 2.47
CA ALA A 113 14.69 1.81 1.47
C ALA A 113 13.25 1.92 1.97
N VAL A 114 12.98 1.47 3.21
CA VAL A 114 11.66 1.59 3.84
C VAL A 114 11.24 3.07 3.96
N VAL A 115 12.15 3.94 4.39
CA VAL A 115 11.86 5.38 4.49
C VAL A 115 11.59 5.99 3.12
N ALA A 116 12.36 5.63 2.08
CA ALA A 116 12.15 6.11 0.72
C ALA A 116 10.79 5.67 0.17
N GLU A 117 10.47 4.39 0.25
CA GLU A 117 9.22 3.81 -0.25
C GLU A 117 7.99 4.37 0.50
N LEU A 118 8.08 4.59 1.82
CA LEU A 118 7.01 5.25 2.58
C LEU A 118 6.84 6.73 2.17
N LYS A 119 7.94 7.45 1.90
CA LYS A 119 7.87 8.86 1.45
C LYS A 119 7.24 8.99 0.08
N GLU A 120 7.56 8.09 -0.83
CA GLU A 120 6.93 8.00 -2.15
C GLU A 120 5.43 7.71 -2.02
N SER A 121 5.08 6.70 -1.21
CA SER A 121 3.67 6.35 -0.93
C SER A 121 2.90 7.52 -0.30
N LEU A 122 3.54 8.27 0.60
CA LEU A 122 2.96 9.47 1.22
C LEU A 122 2.71 10.57 0.18
N ALA A 123 3.69 10.83 -0.68
CA ALA A 123 3.56 11.83 -1.73
C ALA A 123 2.43 11.47 -2.71
N TYR A 124 2.32 10.18 -3.07
CA TYR A 124 1.26 9.69 -3.93
C TYR A 124 -0.12 9.80 -3.26
N ALA A 125 -0.26 9.31 -2.03
CA ALA A 125 -1.51 9.42 -1.26
C ALA A 125 -1.98 10.87 -1.09
N GLY A 126 -1.04 11.82 -0.96
CA GLY A 126 -1.32 13.25 -0.83
C GLY A 126 -1.41 14.02 -2.14
N SER A 127 -1.29 13.36 -3.30
CA SER A 127 -1.27 14.03 -4.61
C SER A 127 -2.65 14.53 -5.07
N THR A 128 -3.72 13.98 -4.50
CA THR A 128 -5.10 14.34 -4.82
C THR A 128 -5.72 15.27 -3.77
N GLN A 129 -6.63 16.13 -4.21
CA GLN A 129 -7.47 16.98 -3.36
C GLN A 129 -8.94 16.52 -3.33
N ALA A 130 -9.26 15.41 -3.99
CA ALA A 130 -10.62 14.90 -4.00
C ALA A 130 -11.02 14.43 -2.59
N PRO A 131 -12.14 14.94 -2.03
CA PRO A 131 -12.52 14.66 -0.64
C PRO A 131 -12.85 13.19 -0.38
N ASP A 132 -13.33 12.50 -1.40
CA ASP A 132 -13.72 11.08 -1.35
C ASP A 132 -12.61 10.15 -1.87
N ALA A 133 -11.39 10.67 -2.10
CA ALA A 133 -10.27 9.86 -2.51
C ALA A 133 -9.97 8.78 -1.48
N ARG A 134 -9.76 7.56 -1.97
CA ARG A 134 -9.37 6.41 -1.15
C ARG A 134 -8.00 5.91 -1.56
N PHE A 135 -7.34 5.23 -0.64
CA PHE A 135 -6.00 4.70 -0.80
C PHE A 135 -5.92 3.23 -0.39
N ASN A 136 -5.08 2.47 -1.07
CA ASN A 136 -4.64 1.16 -0.62
C ASN A 136 -3.20 0.86 -1.07
N PHE A 137 -2.67 -0.26 -0.57
CA PHE A 137 -1.53 -0.92 -1.19
C PHE A 137 -2.01 -2.22 -1.84
N SER A 138 -1.90 -2.39 -3.16
CA SER A 138 -2.13 -3.70 -3.77
C SER A 138 -0.89 -4.57 -3.66
N ILE A 139 -1.10 -5.86 -3.39
CA ILE A 139 -0.05 -6.88 -3.37
C ILE A 139 0.08 -7.43 -4.78
N VAL A 140 1.25 -7.26 -5.39
CA VAL A 140 1.53 -7.63 -6.79
C VAL A 140 2.68 -8.65 -6.82
N MET A 141 2.66 -9.60 -7.75
CA MET A 141 3.69 -10.65 -7.89
C MET A 141 4.29 -10.70 -9.29
#